data_AF-A0A1D7VTA4-F1
#
_entry.id   AF-A0A1D7VTA4-F1
#
_cell.length_a   1.000
_cell.length_b   1.000
_cell.length_c   1.000
_cell.angle_alpha   90.00
_cell.angle_beta   90.00
_cell.angle_gamma   90.00
#
_symmetry.space_group_name_H-M   'P 1'
#
loop_
_entity.id
_entity.type
_entity.pdbx_description
1 polymer ?
#
loop_
_entity_poly.entity_id
_entity_poly.type
_entity_poly.pdbx_seq_one_letter_code
_entity_poly.pdbx_strand_id
1 'polypeptide(L)' 'MPRAVLRYVTHRITQHPDTDVTFEAECLRCDWSATPSEDGAAVDIECMGHTGRTDHEGFRRVCTSFALVVRAG' A
#
# COMPACT_ATOMS: atom_id res chain seq x y z
N MET A 1 -30.84 -11.89 -36.06
CA MET A 1 -30.10 -11.29 -34.92
C MET A 1 -29.39 -12.40 -34.18
N PRO A 2 -28.06 -12.33 -33.94
CA PRO A 2 -27.38 -13.34 -33.12
C PRO A 2 -27.85 -13.25 -31.66
N ARG A 3 -28.03 -14.40 -31.02
CA ARG A 3 -28.49 -14.50 -29.62
C ARG A 3 -27.29 -14.28 -28.69
N ALA A 4 -27.31 -13.22 -27.89
CA ALA A 4 -26.29 -13.01 -26.87
C ALA A 4 -26.60 -13.83 -25.60
N VAL A 5 -25.56 -14.42 -25.00
CA VAL A 5 -25.64 -15.07 -23.68
C VAL A 5 -24.84 -14.23 -22.69
N LEU A 6 -25.53 -13.64 -21.72
CA LEU A 6 -24.89 -12.94 -20.60
C LEU A 6 -24.58 -13.95 -19.49
N ARG A 7 -23.39 -13.86 -18.89
CA ARG A 7 -22.99 -14.65 -17.73
C ARG A 7 -22.45 -13.74 -16.64
N TYR A 8 -22.81 -14.03 -15.40
CA TYR A 8 -22.19 -13.40 -14.24
C TYR A 8 -20.81 -14.03 -14.02
N VAL A 9 -19.77 -13.21 -13.93
CA VAL A 9 -18.39 -13.64 -13.65
C VAL A 9 -17.92 -12.89 -12.43
N THR A 10 -17.53 -13.64 -11.40
CA THR A 10 -16.91 -13.07 -10.20
C THR A 10 -15.53 -12.54 -10.54
N HIS A 11 -15.24 -11.31 -10.16
CA HIS A 11 -13.92 -10.69 -10.28
C HIS A 11 -13.34 -10.45 -8.89
N ARG A 12 -12.02 -10.41 -8.79
CA ARG A 12 -11.29 -9.98 -7.59
C ARG A 12 -10.17 -9.01 -7.97
N ILE A 13 -9.80 -8.16 -7.01
CA ILE A 13 -8.64 -7.28 -7.14
C ILE A 13 -7.42 -8.00 -6.54
N THR A 14 -6.28 -7.88 -7.23
CA THR A 14 -4.95 -8.27 -6.75
C THR A 14 -3.98 -7.11 -7.01
N GLN A 15 -2.79 -7.16 -6.41
CA GLN A 15 -1.70 -6.27 -6.84
C GLN A 15 -1.26 -6.65 -8.26
N HIS A 16 -0.94 -5.64 -9.06
CA HIS A 16 -0.39 -5.81 -10.39
C HIS A 16 1.02 -6.42 -10.29
N PRO A 17 1.29 -7.54 -10.97
CA PRO A 17 2.53 -8.32 -10.77
C PRO A 17 3.77 -7.60 -11.31
N ASP A 18 3.62 -6.72 -12.30
CA ASP A 18 4.72 -5.99 -12.94
C ASP A 18 4.92 -4.58 -12.37
N THR A 19 4.44 -4.32 -11.15
CA THR A 19 4.60 -3.03 -10.49
C THR A 19 4.97 -3.20 -9.03
N ASP A 20 5.87 -2.34 -8.58
CA ASP A 20 6.27 -2.28 -7.18
C ASP A 20 5.21 -1.60 -6.31
N VAL A 21 5.38 -1.75 -5.00
CA VAL A 21 4.64 -1.04 -3.96
C VAL A 21 5.56 0.00 -3.35
N THR A 22 5.05 1.17 -3.01
CA THR A 22 5.82 2.18 -2.26
C THR A 22 5.15 2.43 -0.92
N PHE A 23 5.92 2.33 0.15
CA PHE A 23 5.51 2.64 1.51
C PHE A 23 6.14 3.95 1.96
N GLU A 24 5.34 4.78 2.61
CA GLU A 24 5.74 6.07 3.15
C GLU A 24 5.14 6.24 4.56
N ALA A 25 5.78 7.06 5.39
CA ALA A 25 5.26 7.40 6.71
C ALA A 25 5.54 8.85 7.09
N GLU A 26 4.60 9.47 7.79
CA GLU A 26 4.68 10.84 8.31
C GLU A 26 4.33 10.83 9.80
N CYS A 27 5.08 11.56 10.63
CA CYS A 27 4.75 11.72 12.05
C CYS A 27 3.50 12.60 12.20
N LEU A 28 2.58 12.21 13.09
CA LEU A 28 1.37 13.00 13.37
C LEU A 28 1.62 14.19 14.32
N ARG A 29 2.82 14.30 14.91
CA ARG A 29 3.17 15.32 15.91
C ARG A 29 4.19 16.37 15.43
N CYS A 30 4.96 16.08 14.38
CA CYS A 30 5.97 16.99 13.82
C CYS A 30 6.19 16.73 12.33
N ASP A 31 6.98 17.57 11.67
CA ASP A 31 7.23 17.51 10.22
C ASP A 31 8.21 16.41 9.77
N TRP A 32 8.35 15.34 10.56
CA TRP A 32 9.20 14.21 10.21
C TRP A 32 8.48 13.27 9.24
N SER A 33 9.20 12.81 8.22
CA SER A 33 8.77 11.76 7.29
C SER A 33 9.86 10.70 7.11
N ALA A 34 9.44 9.45 6.93
CA ALA A 34 10.33 8.36 6.56
C ALA A 34 10.76 8.49 5.09
N THR A 35 11.89 7.86 4.74
CA THR A 35 12.27 7.70 3.34
C THR A 35 11.32 6.71 2.64
N PRO A 36 10.70 7.07 1.49
CA PRO A 36 9.88 6.13 0.74
C PRO A 36 10.65 4.87 0.35
N SER A 37 10.03 3.70 0.49
CA SER A 37 10.69 2.41 0.20
C SER A 37 9.70 1.35 -0.28
N GLU A 38 10.18 0.39 -1.06
CA GLU A 38 9.45 -0.83 -1.41
C GLU A 38 9.41 -1.85 -0.26
N ASP A 39 10.33 -1.71 0.70
CA ASP A 39 10.36 -2.50 1.93
C ASP A 39 9.61 -1.78 3.05
N GLY A 40 8.39 -2.24 3.32
CA GLY A 40 7.57 -1.72 4.41
C GLY A 40 8.21 -1.86 5.79
N ALA A 41 9.06 -2.87 6.01
CA ALA A 41 9.76 -3.06 7.28
C ALA A 41 10.86 -2.00 7.48
N ALA A 42 11.52 -1.57 6.41
CA ALA A 42 12.48 -0.46 6.47
C ALA A 42 11.81 0.84 6.95
N VAL A 43 10.63 1.16 6.41
CA VAL A 43 9.82 2.32 6.84
C VAL A 43 9.41 2.19 8.31
N ASP A 44 9.04 0.98 8.75
CA ASP A 44 8.66 0.72 10.14
C ASP A 44 9.86 0.88 11.10
N ILE A 45 11.07 0.49 10.69
CA ILE A 45 12.31 0.73 11.45
C ILE A 45 12.58 2.23 11.60
N GLU A 46 12.40 3.02 10.55
CA GLU A 46 12.53 4.48 10.62
C GLU A 46 11.52 5.09 11.62
N CYS A 47 10.27 4.62 11.61
CA CYS A 47 9.24 5.05 12.57
C CYS A 47 9.63 4.70 14.01
N MET A 48 10.06 3.45 14.26
CA MET A 48 10.54 3.03 15.60
C MET A 48 11.74 3.85 16.06
N GLY A 49 12.67 4.16 15.15
CA GLY A 49 13.80 5.04 15.42
C GLY A 49 13.37 6.47 15.75
N HIS A 50 12.34 6.99 15.08
CA HIS A 50 11.76 8.29 15.40
C HIS A 50 11.10 8.30 16.77
N THR A 51 10.28 7.29 17.08
CA THR A 51 9.68 7.10 18.42
C THR A 51 10.75 7.08 19.50
N GLY A 52 11.81 6.28 19.32
CA GLY A 52 12.89 6.15 20.32
C GLY A 52 13.65 7.46 20.58
N ARG A 53 13.68 8.41 19.64
CA ARG A 53 14.35 9.70 19.77
C ARG A 53 13.46 10.81 20.34
N THR A 54 12.14 10.69 20.17
CA THR A 54 11.21 11.82 20.37
C THR A 54 10.01 11.51 21.23
N ASP A 55 9.79 10.23 21.57
CA ASP A 55 8.57 9.72 22.18
C ASP A 55 7.32 9.90 21.30
N HIS A 56 7.47 10.16 19.99
CA HIS A 56 6.35 10.29 19.05
C HIS A 56 5.86 8.92 18.56
N GLU A 57 4.66 8.48 18.96
CA GLU A 57 4.16 7.11 18.70
C GLU A 57 3.18 7.00 17.50
N GLY A 58 2.66 8.12 17.02
CA GLY A 58 1.63 8.18 15.98
C GLY A 58 2.20 8.53 14.60
N PHE A 59 1.89 7.70 13.61
CA PHE A 59 2.33 7.88 12.23
C PHE A 59 1.18 7.67 11.23
N ARG A 60 1.07 8.56 10.24
CA ARG A 60 0.28 8.31 9.03
C ARG A 60 1.11 7.46 8.09
N ARG A 61 0.58 6.33 7.63
CA ARG A 61 1.21 5.51 6.58
C ARG A 61 0.48 5.67 5.26
N VAL A 62 1.25 5.78 4.17
CA VAL A 62 0.74 5.73 2.80
C VAL A 62 1.34 4.50 2.13
N CYS A 63 0.49 3.72 1.46
CA CYS A 63 0.89 2.58 0.65
C CYS A 63 0.34 2.80 -0.76
N THR A 64 1.24 2.96 -1.71
CA THR A 64 0.91 3.13 -3.12
C THR A 64 1.20 1.83 -3.84
N SER A 65 0.15 1.18 -4.36
CA SER A 65 0.27 -0.02 -5.19
C SER A 65 -0.70 0.06 -6.37
N PHE A 66 -0.39 -0.68 -7.43
CA PHE A 66 -1.27 -0.75 -8.60
C PHE A 66 -2.13 -1.99 -8.54
N ALA A 67 -3.42 -1.81 -8.82
CA ALA A 67 -4.40 -2.88 -8.78
C ALA A 67 -4.56 -3.53 -10.16
N LEU A 68 -4.67 -4.86 -10.17
CA LEU A 68 -5.07 -5.66 -11.32
C LEU A 68 -6.38 -6.38 -11.01
N VAL A 69 -7.36 -6.24 -11.90
CA VAL A 69 -8.63 -6.97 -11.81
C VAL A 69 -8.50 -8.30 -12.54
N VAL A 70 -8.72 -9.40 -11.83
CA VAL A 70 -8.70 -10.75 -12.40
C VAL A 70 -10.05 -11.44 -12.21
N ARG A 71 -10.36 -12.41 -13.07
CA ARG A 71 -11.50 -13.30 -12.85
C ARG A 71 -11.19 -14.22 -11.66
N ALA A 72 -12.13 -14.38 -10.75
CA ALA A 72 -12.05 -15.43 -9.75
C ALA A 72 -12.31 -16.77 -10.48
N GLY A 73 -11.26 -17.59 -10.58
CA GLY A 73 -11.36 -18.95 -11.13
C GLY A 73 -12.12 -19.88 -10.20
#